data_AF-A0A8B6UXC4-F1
#
_entry.id   AF-A0A8B6UXC4-F1
#
_cell.length_a   1.000
_cell.length_b   1.000
_cell.length_c   1.000
_cell.angle_alpha   90.00
_cell.angle_beta   90.00
_cell.angle_gamma   90.00
#
_symmetry.space_group_name_H-M   'P 1'
#
loop_
_entity.id
_entity.type
_entity.pdbx_description
1 polymer ?
#
loop_
_entity_poly.entity_id
_entity_poly.type
_entity_poly.pdbx_seq_one_letter_code
_entity_poly.pdbx_strand_id
1 'polypeptide(L)'
;MKKPKYGPSFWSAPPMTAGYKILLPLIMLLPLAALWMQGVWSTSYAALSCGISSLLYVGLPWTNALARGRFEREYLGYRAAIEARFIQPDVTSGERDFLLGRLAKLEAQFHMLLNPEPCLQFARNLGAVGSYLARVFARY
;
A
#
# COMPACT_ATOMS: atom_id res chain seq x y z
N MET A 1 -14.15 2.25 20.94
CA MET A 1 -12.99 3.14 20.67
C MET A 1 -13.45 4.32 19.82
N LYS A 2 -13.14 5.57 20.18
CA LYS A 2 -13.51 6.75 19.38
C LYS A 2 -12.71 6.74 18.08
N LYS A 3 -13.38 6.96 16.93
CA LYS A 3 -12.68 7.08 15.64
C LYS A 3 -11.76 8.32 15.67
N PRO A 4 -10.51 8.22 15.21
CA PRO A 4 -9.60 9.36 15.15
C PRO A 4 -10.16 10.46 14.24
N LYS A 5 -10.04 11.72 14.66
CA LYS A 5 -10.75 12.88 14.06
C LYS A 5 -10.19 13.31 12.71
N TYR A 6 -8.88 13.19 12.49
CA TYR A 6 -8.16 13.77 11.35
C TYR A 6 -7.34 12.76 10.55
N GLY A 7 -7.79 11.50 10.53
CA GLY A 7 -7.13 10.42 9.78
C GLY A 7 -7.32 9.06 10.42
N PRO A 8 -6.91 7.98 9.75
CA PRO A 8 -7.04 6.63 10.26
C PRO A 8 -6.15 6.39 11.48
N SER A 9 -6.55 5.44 12.33
CA SER A 9 -5.72 5.00 13.46
C SER A 9 -4.44 4.33 12.95
N PHE A 10 -3.39 4.26 13.78
CA PHE A 10 -2.11 3.66 13.38
C PHE A 10 -2.29 2.24 12.80
N TRP A 11 -3.12 1.41 13.43
CA TRP A 11 -3.38 0.03 13.02
C TRP A 11 -4.27 -0.12 11.78
N SER A 12 -5.04 0.93 11.45
CA SER A 12 -5.94 0.95 10.29
C SER A 12 -5.42 1.82 9.15
N ALA A 13 -4.29 2.48 9.35
CA ALA A 13 -3.75 3.42 8.39
C ALA A 13 -3.21 2.65 7.17
N PRO A 14 -3.66 2.97 5.95
CA PRO A 14 -3.03 2.42 4.77
C PRO A 14 -1.55 2.84 4.75
N PRO A 15 -0.66 1.94 4.28
CA PRO A 15 0.75 2.26 4.16
C PRO A 15 0.93 3.47 3.24
N MET A 16 1.85 4.36 3.61
CA MET A 16 2.25 5.45 2.73
C MET A 16 2.96 4.91 1.48
N THR A 17 3.09 5.73 0.45
CA THR A 17 3.78 5.38 -0.81
C THR A 17 5.15 4.73 -0.58
N ALA A 18 5.96 5.28 0.35
CA ALA A 18 7.26 4.73 0.70
C ALA A 18 7.17 3.33 1.33
N GLY A 19 6.23 3.16 2.26
CA GLY A 19 5.94 1.86 2.87
C GLY A 19 5.47 0.84 1.84
N TYR A 20 4.65 1.26 0.87
CA TYR A 20 4.18 0.40 -0.22
C TYR A 20 5.33 -0.12 -1.08
N LYS A 21 6.29 0.74 -1.43
CA LYS A 21 7.48 0.37 -2.21
C LYS A 21 8.39 -0.63 -1.48
N ILE A 22 8.39 -0.63 -0.15
CA ILE A 22 9.14 -1.60 0.67
C ILE A 22 8.35 -2.91 0.82
N LEU A 23 7.05 -2.81 1.12
CA LEU A 23 6.19 -3.97 1.37
C LEU A 23 5.99 -4.83 0.13
N LEU A 24 5.86 -4.22 -1.05
CA LEU A 24 5.60 -4.97 -2.28
C LEU A 24 6.69 -6.03 -2.53
N PRO A 25 7.99 -5.70 -2.67
CA PRO A 25 9.04 -6.71 -2.87
C PRO A 25 9.03 -7.83 -1.81
N LEU A 26 8.70 -7.52 -0.56
CA LEU A 26 8.67 -8.50 0.53
C LEU A 26 7.63 -9.61 0.31
N ILE A 27 6.55 -9.34 -0.43
CA ILE A 27 5.55 -10.37 -0.80
C ILE A 27 6.18 -11.51 -1.60
N MET A 28 7.24 -11.24 -2.36
CA MET A 28 7.99 -12.26 -3.10
C MET A 28 9.19 -12.79 -2.31
N LEU A 29 9.90 -11.93 -1.57
CA LEU A 29 11.13 -12.31 -0.88
C LEU A 29 10.88 -13.15 0.37
N LEU A 30 9.83 -12.87 1.14
CA LEU A 30 9.57 -13.57 2.41
C LEU A 30 9.27 -15.05 2.22
N PRO A 31 8.41 -15.49 1.27
CA PRO A 31 8.17 -16.91 1.07
C PRO A 31 9.43 -17.64 0.59
N LEU A 32 10.26 -17.02 -0.27
CA LEU A 32 11.54 -17.58 -0.70
C LEU A 32 12.50 -17.73 0.48
N ALA A 33 12.64 -16.70 1.31
CA ALA A 33 13.45 -16.77 2.53
C ALA A 33 12.94 -17.85 3.49
N ALA A 34 11.63 -18.01 3.64
CA ALA A 34 11.03 -19.05 4.48
C ALA A 34 11.35 -20.46 3.94
N LEU A 35 11.21 -20.68 2.63
CA LEU A 35 11.58 -21.96 2.00
C LEU A 35 13.06 -22.30 2.24
N TRP A 36 13.94 -21.29 2.15
CA TRP A 36 15.37 -21.45 2.43
C TRP A 36 15.62 -21.80 3.90
N MET A 37 15.06 -21.03 4.83
CA MET A 37 15.27 -21.23 6.27
C MET A 37 14.71 -22.56 6.78
N GLN A 38 13.66 -23.08 6.15
CA GLN A 38 13.07 -24.38 6.50
C GLN A 38 13.80 -25.56 5.87
N GLY A 39 14.82 -25.34 5.02
CA GLY A 39 15.56 -26.40 4.34
C GLY A 39 14.74 -27.14 3.27
N VAL A 40 13.54 -26.65 2.93
CA VAL A 40 12.65 -27.22 1.91
C VAL A 40 12.82 -26.54 0.56
N TRP A 41 13.98 -25.91 0.33
CA TRP A 41 14.25 -25.21 -0.92
C TRP A 41 14.25 -26.19 -2.10
N SER A 42 13.31 -26.00 -3.02
CA SER A 42 13.27 -26.69 -4.31
C SER A 42 12.95 -25.70 -5.43
N THR A 43 13.40 -25.99 -6.64
CA THR A 43 13.14 -25.15 -7.81
C THR A 43 11.63 -25.06 -8.09
N SER A 44 10.89 -26.15 -7.89
CA SER A 44 9.42 -26.17 -7.98
C SER A 44 8.74 -25.22 -6.98
N TYR A 45 9.15 -25.22 -5.71
CA TYR A 45 8.57 -24.33 -4.70
C TYR A 45 8.96 -22.86 -4.93
N ALA A 46 10.20 -22.60 -5.35
CA ALA A 46 10.63 -21.26 -5.72
C ALA A 46 9.83 -20.74 -6.94
N ALA A 47 9.62 -21.58 -7.95
CA ALA A 47 8.82 -21.24 -9.13
C ALA A 47 7.37 -20.92 -8.75
N LEU A 48 6.75 -21.76 -7.92
CA LEU A 48 5.38 -21.57 -7.44
C LEU A 48 5.24 -20.31 -6.59
N SER A 49 6.18 -20.07 -5.68
CA SER A 49 6.23 -18.85 -4.87
C SER A 49 6.30 -17.60 -5.76
N CYS A 50 7.26 -17.53 -6.69
CA CYS A 50 7.40 -16.42 -7.63
C CYS A 50 6.14 -16.24 -8.52
N GLY A 51 5.53 -17.34 -8.95
CA GLY A 51 4.29 -17.34 -9.74
C GLY A 51 3.10 -16.76 -8.97
N ILE A 52 2.88 -17.22 -7.74
CA ILE A 52 1.80 -16.71 -6.86
C ILE A 52 2.04 -15.23 -6.56
N SER A 53 3.25 -14.83 -6.15
CA SER A 53 3.56 -13.42 -5.89
C SER A 53 3.34 -12.56 -7.14
N SER A 54 3.69 -13.05 -8.33
CA SER A 54 3.41 -12.37 -9.59
C SER A 54 1.91 -12.15 -9.82
N LEU A 55 1.09 -13.16 -9.59
CA LEU A 55 -0.38 -13.05 -9.74
C LEU A 55 -0.95 -12.03 -8.75
N LEU A 56 -0.44 -11.99 -7.51
CA LEU A 56 -0.84 -10.99 -6.52
C LEU A 56 -0.54 -9.57 -6.99
N TYR A 57 0.64 -9.33 -7.58
CA TYR A 57 0.97 -8.01 -8.13
C TYR A 57 0.08 -7.61 -9.31
N VAL A 58 -0.23 -8.54 -10.22
CA VAL A 58 -1.12 -8.29 -11.35
C VAL A 58 -2.57 -8.04 -10.89
N GLY A 59 -2.98 -8.65 -9.78
CA GLY A 59 -4.31 -8.46 -9.19
C GLY A 59 -4.50 -7.14 -8.44
N LEU A 60 -3.43 -6.41 -8.12
CA LEU A 60 -3.51 -5.16 -7.33
C LEU A 60 -4.43 -4.07 -7.89
N PRO A 61 -4.48 -3.79 -9.22
CA PRO A 61 -5.42 -2.84 -9.77
C PRO A 61 -6.88 -3.21 -9.46
N TRP A 62 -7.21 -4.50 -9.50
CA TRP A 62 -8.56 -4.99 -9.26
C TRP A 62 -8.94 -4.90 -7.78
N THR A 63 -8.06 -5.33 -6.88
CA THR A 63 -8.31 -5.21 -5.43
C THR A 63 -8.39 -3.75 -5.00
N ASN A 64 -7.57 -2.87 -5.57
CA ASN A 64 -7.66 -1.43 -5.34
C ASN A 64 -8.99 -0.85 -5.84
N ALA A 65 -9.47 -1.26 -7.01
CA ALA A 65 -10.75 -0.82 -7.57
C ALA A 65 -11.93 -1.23 -6.66
N LEU A 66 -11.94 -2.46 -6.15
CA LEU A 66 -12.98 -2.94 -5.24
C LEU A 66 -13.05 -2.15 -3.93
N ALA A 67 -11.89 -1.74 -3.40
CA ALA A 67 -11.81 -0.97 -2.16
C ALA A 67 -11.96 0.55 -2.36
N ARG A 68 -11.88 1.04 -3.61
CA ARG A 68 -11.80 2.47 -3.96
C ARG A 68 -12.92 3.29 -3.35
N GLY A 69 -14.17 2.86 -3.51
CA GLY A 69 -15.33 3.61 -3.01
C GLY A 69 -15.38 3.70 -1.49
N ARG A 70 -14.86 2.70 -0.77
CA ARG A 70 -14.73 2.78 0.70
C ARG A 70 -13.65 3.80 1.08
N PHE A 71 -12.47 3.71 0.47
CA PHE A 71 -11.35 4.60 0.75
C PHE A 71 -11.65 6.05 0.38
N GLU A 72 -12.41 6.29 -0.69
CA GLU A 72 -12.86 7.62 -1.08
C GLU A 72 -13.75 8.25 0.00
N ARG A 73 -14.74 7.52 0.51
CA ARG A 73 -15.59 8.01 1.61
C ARG A 73 -14.78 8.32 2.87
N GLU A 74 -13.81 7.45 3.21
CA GLU A 74 -12.94 7.67 4.37
C GLU A 74 -12.05 8.91 4.18
N TYR A 75 -11.40 9.03 3.02
CA TYR A 75 -10.57 10.18 2.68
C TYR A 75 -11.36 11.49 2.74
N LEU A 76 -12.52 11.55 2.09
CA LEU A 76 -13.38 12.73 2.09
C LEU A 76 -13.87 13.08 3.50
N GLY A 77 -14.21 12.08 4.31
CA GLY A 77 -14.61 12.29 5.70
C GLY A 77 -13.52 12.93 6.56
N TYR A 78 -12.28 12.42 6.44
CA TYR A 78 -11.15 13.00 7.17
C TYR A 78 -10.74 14.38 6.65
N ARG A 79 -10.76 14.57 5.33
CA ARG A 79 -10.47 15.85 4.69
C ARG A 79 -11.47 16.92 5.12
N ALA A 80 -12.77 16.62 5.06
CA ALA A 80 -13.82 17.54 5.50
C ALA A 80 -13.67 17.92 6.98
N ALA A 81 -13.27 16.99 7.85
CA ALA A 81 -13.02 17.29 9.26
C ALA A 81 -11.83 18.25 9.46
N ILE A 82 -10.77 18.13 8.63
CA ILE A 82 -9.62 19.04 8.65
C ILE A 82 -10.02 20.42 8.10
N GLU A 83 -10.70 20.48 6.96
CA GLU A 83 -11.19 21.72 6.33
C GLU A 83 -12.17 22.46 7.26
N ALA A 84 -13.08 21.74 7.92
CA ALA A 84 -14.00 22.32 8.88
C ALA A 84 -13.29 22.96 10.09
N ARG A 85 -12.13 22.43 10.51
CA ARG A 85 -11.34 23.07 11.57
C ARG A 85 -10.63 24.31 11.04
N PHE A 86 -10.08 24.30 9.83
CA PHE A 86 -9.41 25.46 9.23
C PHE A 86 -10.29 26.72 9.13
N ILE A 87 -11.60 26.56 8.97
CA ILE A 87 -12.55 27.66 8.85
C ILE A 87 -12.85 28.32 10.21
N GLN A 88 -12.50 27.67 11.33
CA GLN A 88 -12.82 28.19 12.65
C GLN A 88 -11.92 29.38 13.01
N PRO A 89 -12.49 30.46 13.57
CA PRO A 89 -11.76 31.70 13.82
C PRO A 89 -10.73 31.59 14.96
N ASP A 90 -10.80 30.52 15.76
CA ASP A 90 -9.90 30.25 16.89
C ASP A 90 -8.64 29.45 16.51
N VAL A 91 -8.45 29.14 15.23
CA VAL A 91 -7.28 28.36 14.78
C VAL A 91 -6.01 29.19 14.92
N THR A 92 -5.15 28.75 15.83
CA THR A 92 -3.81 29.32 16.00
C THR A 92 -2.87 28.94 14.85
N SER A 93 -1.78 29.69 14.68
CA SER A 93 -0.75 29.36 13.68
C SER A 93 -0.17 27.95 13.86
N GLY A 94 0.15 27.56 15.11
CA GLY A 94 0.66 26.21 15.40
C GLY A 94 -0.35 25.11 15.11
N GLU A 95 -1.63 25.35 15.35
CA GLU A 95 -2.68 24.39 14.97
C GLU A 95 -2.85 24.31 13.44
N ARG A 96 -2.70 25.44 12.74
CA ARG A 96 -2.72 25.48 11.28
C ARG A 96 -1.63 24.60 10.68
N ASP A 97 -0.40 24.73 11.17
CA ASP A 97 0.74 23.93 10.72
C ASP A 97 0.53 22.43 11.01
N PHE A 98 -0.02 22.11 12.19
CA PHE A 98 -0.39 20.74 12.52
C PHE A 98 -1.43 20.16 11.54
N LEU A 99 -2.49 20.90 11.24
CA LEU A 99 -3.55 20.47 10.32
C LEU A 99 -3.02 20.32 8.88
N LEU A 100 -2.13 21.20 8.43
CA LEU A 100 -1.45 21.07 7.13
C LEU A 100 -0.61 19.78 7.08
N GLY A 101 0.16 19.51 8.14
CA GLY A 101 0.91 18.26 8.27
C GLY A 101 0.01 17.02 8.27
N ARG A 102 -1.18 17.11 8.87
CA ARG A 102 -2.18 16.03 8.84
C ARG A 102 -2.77 15.83 7.45
N LEU A 103 -3.04 16.90 6.71
CA LEU A 103 -3.55 16.82 5.34
C LEU A 103 -2.52 16.15 4.41
N ALA A 104 -1.26 16.60 4.45
CA ALA A 104 -0.18 15.99 3.66
C ALA A 104 0.01 14.50 4.00
N LYS A 105 -0.06 14.15 5.29
CA LYS A 105 0.00 12.75 5.73
C LYS A 105 -1.18 11.94 5.21
N LEU A 106 -2.38 12.50 5.23
CA LEU A 106 -3.60 11.86 4.73
C LEU A 106 -3.47 11.58 3.23
N GLU A 107 -3.03 12.54 2.44
CA GLU A 107 -2.83 12.36 0.99
C GLU A 107 -1.78 11.29 0.68
N ALA A 108 -0.68 11.25 1.44
CA ALA A 108 0.33 10.20 1.30
C ALA A 108 -0.22 8.80 1.64
N GLN A 109 -1.12 8.69 2.61
CA GLN A 109 -1.76 7.42 2.99
C GLN A 109 -2.77 6.96 1.93
N PHE A 110 -3.53 7.90 1.35
CA PHE A 110 -4.52 7.63 0.31
C PHE A 110 -3.95 7.78 -1.12
N HIS A 111 -2.63 7.66 -1.30
CA HIS A 111 -1.96 7.77 -2.60
C HIS A 111 -2.53 6.81 -3.67
N MET A 112 -2.95 5.59 -3.28
CA MET A 112 -3.59 4.61 -4.19
C MET A 112 -4.98 5.05 -4.69
N LEU A 113 -5.61 6.02 -4.02
CA LEU A 113 -6.85 6.65 -4.47
C LEU A 113 -6.53 7.87 -5.36
N LEU A 114 -5.62 8.73 -4.91
CA LEU A 114 -5.33 10.04 -5.50
C LEU A 114 -4.42 9.99 -6.72
N ASN A 115 -3.36 9.18 -6.65
CA ASN A 115 -2.36 9.01 -7.71
C ASN A 115 -1.84 7.56 -7.72
N PRO A 116 -2.64 6.60 -8.24
CA PRO A 116 -2.30 5.19 -8.19
C PRO A 116 -1.17 4.77 -9.15
N GLU A 117 -0.98 5.50 -10.25
CA GLU A 117 -0.18 5.04 -11.38
C GLU A 117 1.26 4.65 -11.01
N PRO A 118 2.02 5.44 -10.23
CA PRO A 118 3.40 5.08 -9.87
C PRO A 118 3.49 3.77 -9.10
N CYS A 119 2.54 3.49 -8.21
CA CYS A 119 2.51 2.27 -7.42
C CYS A 119 2.03 1.07 -8.21
N LEU A 120 1.03 1.25 -9.08
CA LEU A 120 0.56 0.19 -9.97
C LEU A 120 1.61 -0.18 -11.02
N GLN A 121 2.34 0.79 -11.58
CA GLN A 121 3.44 0.53 -12.49
C GLN A 121 4.57 -0.24 -11.79
N PHE A 122 4.93 0.15 -10.57
CA PHE A 122 5.93 -0.57 -9.79
C PHE A 122 5.50 -2.01 -9.48
N ALA A 123 4.24 -2.22 -9.10
CA ALA A 123 3.68 -3.55 -8.91
C ALA A 123 3.71 -4.38 -10.21
N ARG A 124 3.33 -3.81 -11.35
CA ARG A 124 3.41 -4.50 -12.66
C ARG A 124 4.84 -4.93 -12.99
N ASN A 125 5.82 -4.07 -12.73
CA ASN A 125 7.23 -4.40 -12.94
C ASN A 125 7.67 -5.57 -12.05
N LEU A 126 7.28 -5.57 -10.76
CA LEU A 126 7.53 -6.70 -9.86
C LEU A 126 6.82 -7.98 -10.30
N GLY A 127 5.60 -7.87 -10.84
CA GLY A 127 4.88 -8.98 -11.47
C GLY A 127 5.66 -9.57 -12.66
N ALA A 128 6.14 -8.72 -13.56
CA ALA A 128 6.96 -9.17 -14.70
C ALA A 128 8.25 -9.87 -14.23
N VAL A 129 8.93 -9.32 -13.22
CA VAL A 129 10.12 -9.94 -12.61
C VAL A 129 9.78 -11.29 -11.97
N GLY A 130 8.71 -11.36 -11.18
CA GLY A 130 8.25 -12.61 -10.56
C GLY A 130 7.90 -13.69 -11.59
N SER A 131 7.17 -13.33 -12.65
CA SER A 131 6.86 -14.21 -13.77
C SER A 131 8.12 -14.69 -14.51
N TYR A 132 9.12 -13.82 -14.66
CA TYR A 132 10.41 -14.21 -15.24
C TYR A 132 11.14 -15.22 -14.34
N LEU A 133 11.28 -14.92 -13.05
CA LEU A 133 11.94 -15.80 -12.08
C LEU A 133 11.23 -17.16 -11.98
N ALA A 134 9.89 -17.18 -11.98
CA ALA A 134 9.12 -18.41 -11.95
C ALA A 134 9.46 -19.34 -13.14
N ARG A 135 9.57 -18.76 -14.34
CA ARG A 135 9.97 -19.52 -15.54
C ARG A 135 11.42 -19.99 -15.49
N VAL A 136 12.31 -19.18 -14.91
CA VAL A 136 13.72 -19.58 -14.73
C VAL A 136 13.80 -20.77 -13.78
N PHE A 137 13.19 -20.69 -12.60
CA PHE A 137 13.20 -21.78 -11.65
C PHE A 137 12.50 -23.04 -12.20
N ALA A 138 11.43 -22.91 -12.96
CA ALA A 138 10.75 -24.07 -13.55
C ALA A 138 11.57 -24.82 -14.63
N ARG A 139 12.68 -24.24 -15.12
CA ARG A 139 13.57 -24.87 -16.11
C ARG A 139 14.70 -25.69 -15.50
N TYR A 140 14.99 -25.50 -14.22
CA TYR A 140 16.06 -26.17 -13.48
C TYR A 140 15.48 -27.15 -12.47
#